data_AF-A0ABC8BL67-F1
#
_entry.id   AF-A0ABC8BL67-F1
#
_cell.length_a   1.000
_cell.length_b   1.000
_cell.length_c   1.000
_cell.angle_alpha   90.00
_cell.angle_beta   90.00
_cell.angle_gamma   90.00
#
_symmetry.space_group_name_H-M   'P 1'
#
loop_
_entity.id
_entity.type
_entity.pdbx_description
1 polymer ?
#
loop_
_entity_poly.entity_id
_entity_poly.type
_entity_poly.pdbx_seq_one_letter_code
_entity_poly.pdbx_strand_id
1 'polypeptide(L)'
;MNRIRTVLAALGITAGLITAPAASAAPQPAAPVAAERHAPCTGEYRGDARLGPKWLPNNRLAPVGPLLKGYQRTGDLSPQAFLKKYWEGPADTGSWKYPPNDGFAEVNGEVDKEPAKLRTGQRLDRFGSEYGGYLAPAGDAYAERALPPQNLNTREAATPCDYRVYKVAKPFWVWQGSIAPWFEQPGGGRQIKLDPVFLNPGEGERLNVKWLLDHGYLTPAA
;
A
#
# COMPACT_ATOMS: atom_id res chain seq x y z
N MET A 1 32.87 -32.93 69.93
CA MET A 1 34.22 -33.52 70.01
C MET A 1 34.42 -34.46 68.84
N ASN A 2 35.61 -34.41 68.25
CA ASN A 2 36.23 -35.34 67.29
C ASN A 2 35.69 -35.47 65.85
N ARG A 3 36.57 -35.01 64.94
CA ARG A 3 36.69 -35.28 63.51
C ARG A 3 37.14 -36.73 63.28
N ILE A 4 36.81 -37.33 62.13
CA ILE A 4 37.56 -38.33 61.31
C ILE A 4 36.74 -38.50 60.02
N ARG A 5 37.14 -38.04 58.81
CA ARG A 5 38.17 -38.49 57.85
C ARG A 5 38.03 -39.93 57.30
N THR A 6 37.40 -40.00 56.12
CA THR A 6 37.83 -40.64 54.85
C THR A 6 38.06 -42.16 54.79
N VAL A 7 37.55 -42.81 53.73
CA VAL A 7 38.32 -43.61 52.74
C VAL A 7 37.40 -44.10 51.60
N LEU A 8 37.91 -43.97 50.37
CA LEU A 8 37.36 -44.45 49.10
C LEU A 8 37.33 -45.99 49.00
N ALA A 9 36.38 -46.53 48.25
CA ALA A 9 36.54 -47.78 47.51
C ALA A 9 35.99 -47.60 46.09
N ALA A 10 36.87 -47.76 45.10
CA ALA A 10 36.55 -47.76 43.68
C ALA A 10 36.12 -49.16 43.24
N LEU A 11 35.00 -49.26 42.50
CA LEU A 11 34.65 -50.44 41.70
C LEU A 11 34.63 -50.04 40.22
N GLY A 12 35.50 -50.67 39.44
CA GLY A 12 35.50 -50.58 37.99
C GLY A 12 34.37 -51.40 37.39
N ILE A 13 33.62 -50.80 36.47
CA ILE A 13 32.60 -51.47 35.65
C ILE A 13 33.13 -51.54 34.23
N THR A 14 33.38 -52.75 33.75
CA THR A 14 33.64 -53.04 32.33
C THR A 14 32.33 -52.94 31.55
N ALA A 15 32.17 -51.91 30.74
CA ALA A 15 31.05 -51.78 29.80
C ALA A 15 31.45 -52.40 28.43
N GLY A 16 30.75 -53.45 28.02
CA GLY A 16 30.88 -54.03 26.68
C GLY A 16 30.31 -53.09 25.62
N LEU A 17 31.06 -52.88 24.54
CA LEU A 17 30.60 -52.12 23.37
C LEU A 17 29.68 -53.01 22.53
N ILE A 18 28.38 -52.71 22.55
CA ILE A 18 27.41 -53.26 21.59
C ILE A 18 27.39 -52.31 20.40
N THR A 19 27.94 -52.74 19.26
CA THR A 19 27.79 -52.01 18.00
C THR A 19 26.42 -52.30 17.40
N ALA A 20 25.50 -51.35 17.50
CA ALA A 20 24.22 -51.41 16.80
C ALA A 20 24.43 -51.21 15.29
N PRO A 21 23.69 -51.91 14.41
CA PRO A 21 23.77 -51.69 12.98
C PRO A 21 23.22 -50.30 12.62
N ALA A 22 23.94 -49.56 11.79
CA ALA A 22 23.49 -48.28 11.28
C ALA A 22 22.26 -48.50 10.37
N ALA A 23 21.09 -48.04 10.81
CA ALA A 23 19.91 -47.97 9.97
C ALA A 23 20.15 -46.93 8.86
N SER A 24 20.18 -47.37 7.60
CA SER A 24 20.12 -46.46 6.45
C SER A 24 18.82 -45.67 6.52
N ALA A 25 18.91 -44.38 6.82
CA ALA A 25 17.77 -43.47 6.70
C ALA A 25 17.37 -43.39 5.21
N ALA A 26 16.13 -43.77 4.91
CA ALA A 26 15.54 -43.54 3.60
C ALA A 26 15.54 -42.03 3.30
N PRO A 27 15.80 -41.60 2.05
CA PRO A 27 15.72 -40.19 1.70
C PRO A 27 14.32 -39.65 2.00
N GLN A 28 14.25 -38.65 2.88
CA GLN A 28 12.99 -37.95 3.14
C GLN A 28 12.51 -37.29 1.84
N PRO A 29 11.21 -37.35 1.52
CA PRO A 29 10.66 -36.56 0.43
C PRO A 29 11.00 -35.10 0.67
N ALA A 30 11.59 -34.44 -0.32
CA ALA A 30 11.88 -33.02 -0.25
C ALA A 30 10.60 -32.26 0.16
N ALA A 31 10.72 -31.39 1.16
CA ALA A 31 9.64 -30.47 1.50
C ALA A 31 9.16 -29.77 0.22
N PRO A 32 7.85 -29.55 0.04
CA PRO A 32 7.35 -28.87 -1.14
C PRO A 32 8.09 -27.55 -1.29
N VAL A 33 8.73 -27.35 -2.43
CA VAL A 33 9.38 -26.09 -2.78
C VAL A 33 8.31 -25.02 -2.62
N ALA A 34 8.51 -24.10 -1.67
CA ALA A 34 7.57 -23.03 -1.42
C ALA A 34 7.31 -22.32 -2.75
N ALA A 35 6.05 -22.30 -3.19
CA ALA A 35 5.65 -21.61 -4.41
C ALA A 35 6.26 -20.20 -4.40
N GLU A 36 6.92 -19.81 -5.50
CA GLU A 36 7.56 -18.51 -5.62
C GLU A 36 6.57 -17.42 -5.20
N ARG A 37 6.86 -16.75 -4.09
CA ARG A 37 5.98 -15.70 -3.56
C ARG A 37 6.19 -14.47 -4.43
N HIS A 38 5.22 -14.18 -5.30
CA HIS A 38 5.25 -12.98 -6.13
C HIS A 38 5.31 -11.72 -5.27
N ALA A 39 6.12 -10.74 -5.69
CA ALA A 39 6.14 -9.43 -5.06
C ALA A 39 4.75 -8.77 -5.11
N PRO A 40 4.32 -8.07 -4.05
CA PRO A 40 3.01 -7.44 -4.03
C PRO A 40 2.91 -6.38 -5.13
N CYS A 41 1.70 -6.21 -5.65
CA CYS A 41 1.37 -5.20 -6.64
C CYS A 41 2.17 -5.30 -7.94
N THR A 42 2.38 -6.53 -8.42
CA THR A 42 3.07 -6.83 -9.69
C THR A 42 2.21 -7.66 -10.65
N GLY A 43 2.64 -7.72 -11.91
CA GLY A 43 1.94 -8.38 -13.02
C GLY A 43 0.67 -7.63 -13.44
N GLU A 44 -0.05 -8.11 -14.45
CA GLU A 44 -1.26 -7.45 -14.96
C GLU A 44 -2.50 -8.33 -14.75
N TYR A 45 -3.54 -7.77 -14.14
CA TYR A 45 -4.77 -8.52 -13.94
C TYR A 45 -5.47 -8.80 -15.27
N ARG A 46 -5.59 -10.09 -15.62
CA ARG A 46 -6.09 -10.56 -16.92
C ARG A 46 -5.35 -9.97 -18.14
N GLY A 47 -4.06 -9.68 -17.98
CA GLY A 47 -3.22 -9.19 -19.08
C GLY A 47 -3.53 -7.77 -19.54
N ASP A 48 -4.10 -6.94 -18.67
CA ASP A 48 -4.34 -5.53 -18.95
C ASP A 48 -3.90 -4.67 -17.77
N ALA A 49 -2.84 -3.88 -17.96
CA ALA A 49 -2.27 -3.01 -16.93
C ALA A 49 -3.27 -1.99 -16.36
N ARG A 50 -4.30 -1.58 -17.12
CA ARG A 50 -5.35 -0.65 -16.64
C ARG A 50 -6.16 -1.28 -15.52
N LEU A 51 -6.31 -2.60 -15.54
CA LEU A 51 -6.98 -3.34 -14.47
C LEU A 51 -6.13 -3.51 -13.22
N GLY A 52 -4.92 -2.94 -13.16
CA GLY A 52 -4.07 -2.99 -11.98
C GLY A 52 -3.31 -4.32 -11.85
N PRO A 53 -2.63 -4.54 -10.70
CA PRO A 53 -1.69 -5.63 -10.58
C PRO A 53 -2.38 -6.98 -10.47
N LYS A 54 -1.78 -8.03 -11.03
CA LYS A 54 -2.29 -9.42 -10.89
C LYS A 54 -2.24 -9.86 -9.43
N TRP A 55 -1.15 -9.54 -8.75
CA TRP A 55 -0.86 -9.99 -7.39
C TRP A 55 -1.06 -8.84 -6.42
N LEU A 56 -2.09 -8.93 -5.57
CA LEU A 56 -2.33 -7.94 -4.50
C LEU A 56 -1.81 -8.47 -3.15
N PRO A 57 -1.31 -7.59 -2.26
CA PRO A 57 -0.98 -7.98 -0.89
C PRO A 57 -2.25 -8.41 -0.14
N ASN A 58 -2.15 -9.47 0.67
CA ASN A 58 -3.22 -9.83 1.60
C ASN A 58 -3.24 -8.88 2.81
N ASN A 59 -4.32 -8.94 3.62
CA ASN A 59 -4.54 -8.03 4.75
C ASN A 59 -3.46 -8.05 5.85
N ARG A 60 -2.52 -9.01 5.86
CA ARG A 60 -1.41 -9.07 6.82
C ARG A 60 -0.14 -8.42 6.30
N LEU A 61 -0.07 -8.14 4.99
CA LEU A 61 1.12 -7.60 4.35
C LEU A 61 1.08 -6.07 4.32
N ALA A 62 1.55 -5.46 5.40
CA ALA A 62 1.67 -4.02 5.54
C ALA A 62 2.68 -3.41 4.53
N PRO A 63 2.53 -2.13 4.14
CA PRO A 63 1.46 -1.24 4.59
C PRO A 63 0.16 -1.36 3.77
N VAL A 64 0.23 -1.81 2.52
CA VAL A 64 -0.90 -1.72 1.57
C VAL A 64 -1.98 -2.78 1.80
N GLY A 65 -1.60 -4.00 2.21
CA GLY A 65 -2.54 -5.10 2.42
C GLY A 65 -3.75 -4.75 3.29
N PRO A 66 -3.56 -4.20 4.50
CA PRO A 66 -4.65 -3.70 5.33
C PRO A 66 -5.54 -2.64 4.66
N LEU A 67 -4.97 -1.78 3.82
CA LEU A 67 -5.69 -0.70 3.12
C LEU A 67 -6.60 -1.23 2.01
N LEU A 68 -6.40 -2.46 1.54
CA LEU A 68 -7.26 -3.10 0.54
C LEU A 68 -8.54 -3.69 1.16
N LYS A 69 -8.85 -3.42 2.42
CA LYS A 69 -10.10 -3.85 3.06
C LYS A 69 -11.30 -3.32 2.26
N GLY A 70 -12.20 -4.23 1.89
CA GLY A 70 -13.42 -3.90 1.13
C GLY A 70 -13.19 -3.56 -0.34
N TYR A 71 -11.94 -3.56 -0.83
CA TYR A 71 -11.65 -3.28 -2.23
C TYR A 71 -12.12 -4.41 -3.14
N GLN A 72 -13.03 -4.08 -4.06
CA GLN A 72 -13.49 -4.98 -5.11
C GLN A 72 -13.13 -4.38 -6.47
N ARG A 73 -12.04 -4.86 -7.09
CA ARG A 73 -11.39 -4.25 -8.26
C ARG A 73 -12.30 -3.65 -9.33
N THR A 74 -13.37 -4.36 -9.68
CA THR A 74 -14.34 -3.93 -10.70
C THR A 74 -15.78 -3.94 -10.17
N GLY A 75 -15.97 -3.95 -8.84
CA GLY A 75 -17.27 -4.20 -8.21
C GLY A 75 -17.95 -5.43 -8.82
N ASP A 76 -19.22 -5.28 -9.18
CA ASP A 76 -20.03 -6.33 -9.82
C ASP A 76 -19.83 -6.42 -11.34
N LEU A 77 -19.01 -5.53 -11.93
CA LEU A 77 -18.78 -5.50 -13.37
C LEU A 77 -17.75 -6.55 -13.79
N SER A 78 -17.92 -7.08 -15.01
CA SER A 78 -16.83 -7.75 -15.70
C SER A 78 -15.71 -6.74 -16.02
N PRO A 79 -14.45 -7.18 -16.18
CA PRO A 79 -13.37 -6.26 -16.51
C PRO A 79 -13.55 -5.51 -17.83
N GLN A 80 -14.16 -6.14 -18.85
CA GLN A 80 -14.47 -5.43 -20.09
C GLN A 80 -15.56 -4.37 -19.89
N ALA A 81 -16.60 -4.67 -19.10
CA ALA A 81 -17.66 -3.70 -18.79
C ALA A 81 -17.13 -2.52 -17.97
N PHE A 82 -16.24 -2.79 -17.01
CA PHE A 82 -15.56 -1.77 -16.22
C PHE A 82 -14.76 -0.81 -17.10
N LEU A 83 -13.91 -1.34 -18.00
CA LEU A 83 -13.11 -0.52 -18.91
C LEU A 83 -14.00 0.24 -19.91
N LYS A 84 -15.07 -0.38 -20.44
CA LYS A 84 -16.03 0.31 -21.31
C LYS A 84 -16.68 1.50 -20.59
N LYS A 85 -16.99 1.35 -19.30
CA LYS A 85 -17.60 2.41 -18.48
C LYS A 85 -16.61 3.54 -18.20
N TYR A 86 -15.40 3.21 -17.76
CA TYR A 86 -14.47 4.16 -17.13
C TYR A 86 -13.24 4.55 -17.96
N TRP A 87 -12.99 3.93 -19.09
CA TRP A 87 -11.87 4.28 -19.97
C TRP A 87 -12.37 4.93 -21.25
N GLU A 88 -11.63 5.91 -21.76
CA GLU A 88 -11.85 6.47 -23.09
C GLU A 88 -10.56 6.42 -23.93
N GLY A 89 -10.71 6.19 -25.23
CA GLY A 89 -9.61 6.10 -26.16
C GLY A 89 -8.91 4.73 -26.19
N PRO A 90 -7.77 4.63 -26.92
CA PRO A 90 -7.00 3.40 -27.06
C PRO A 90 -6.45 2.89 -25.72
N ALA A 91 -6.07 1.62 -25.64
CA ALA A 91 -5.64 1.01 -24.38
C ALA A 91 -4.32 1.57 -23.82
N ASP A 92 -3.43 2.02 -24.70
CA ASP A 92 -2.08 2.52 -24.40
C ASP A 92 -2.01 4.05 -24.20
N THR A 93 -2.88 4.79 -24.88
CA THR A 93 -2.84 6.27 -24.97
C THR A 93 -4.12 6.94 -24.48
N GLY A 94 -5.15 6.16 -24.18
CA GLY A 94 -6.40 6.66 -23.60
C GLY A 94 -6.26 7.13 -22.16
N SER A 95 -7.40 7.42 -21.53
CA SER A 95 -7.43 7.92 -20.17
C SER A 95 -8.64 7.41 -19.38
N TRP A 96 -8.52 7.48 -18.06
CA TRP A 96 -9.63 7.24 -17.15
C TRP A 96 -10.60 8.43 -17.19
N LYS A 97 -11.89 8.13 -17.26
CA LYS A 97 -12.98 9.07 -17.04
C LYS A 97 -13.11 9.31 -15.54
N TYR A 98 -12.51 10.39 -15.06
CA TYR A 98 -12.57 10.81 -13.66
C TYR A 98 -13.93 11.46 -13.32
N PRO A 99 -14.32 11.45 -12.03
CA PRO A 99 -15.55 12.13 -11.59
C PRO A 99 -15.48 13.65 -11.82
N PRO A 100 -16.63 14.34 -11.91
CA PRO A 100 -16.68 15.80 -11.88
C PRO A 100 -16.20 16.34 -10.52
N ASN A 101 -16.17 17.67 -10.38
CA ASN A 101 -15.88 18.37 -9.12
C ASN A 101 -14.56 17.96 -8.46
N ASP A 102 -13.53 17.64 -9.25
CA ASP A 102 -12.24 17.12 -8.73
C ASP A 102 -12.41 15.88 -7.83
N GLY A 103 -13.48 15.09 -8.02
CA GLY A 103 -13.80 13.92 -7.21
C GLY A 103 -14.32 14.19 -5.80
N PHE A 104 -14.64 15.44 -5.46
CA PHE A 104 -15.36 15.74 -4.22
C PHE A 104 -16.80 15.26 -4.31
N ALA A 105 -17.29 14.65 -3.23
CA ALA A 105 -18.68 14.23 -3.12
C ALA A 105 -19.62 15.44 -3.03
N GLU A 106 -20.88 15.24 -3.36
CA GLU A 106 -21.95 16.21 -3.10
C GLU A 106 -22.80 15.73 -1.91
N VAL A 107 -23.07 16.64 -0.98
CA VAL A 107 -23.92 16.43 0.19
C VAL A 107 -25.02 17.49 0.15
N ASN A 108 -26.28 17.05 0.09
CA ASN A 108 -27.45 17.94 -0.04
C ASN A 108 -27.38 18.93 -1.23
N GLY A 109 -26.75 18.50 -2.33
CA GLY A 109 -26.60 19.33 -3.54
C GLY A 109 -25.43 20.32 -3.51
N GLU A 110 -24.61 20.30 -2.46
CA GLU A 110 -23.39 21.11 -2.36
C GLU A 110 -22.16 20.23 -2.40
N VAL A 111 -21.10 20.67 -3.09
CA VAL A 111 -19.82 19.96 -3.12
C VAL A 111 -19.20 20.03 -1.72
N ASP A 112 -18.97 18.87 -1.09
CA ASP A 112 -18.26 18.75 0.20
C ASP A 112 -16.78 19.02 -0.01
N LYS A 113 -16.42 20.29 -0.02
CA LYS A 113 -15.06 20.81 -0.21
C LYS A 113 -14.89 22.12 0.54
N GLU A 114 -13.94 22.15 1.47
CA GLU A 114 -13.62 23.33 2.27
C GLU A 114 -12.12 23.58 2.37
N PRO A 115 -11.67 24.83 2.62
CA PRO A 115 -10.28 25.09 2.96
C PRO A 115 -9.92 24.44 4.29
N ALA A 116 -8.87 23.64 4.33
CA ALA A 116 -8.36 23.05 5.56
C ALA A 116 -6.87 23.33 5.73
N LYS A 117 -6.44 23.56 6.97
CA LYS A 117 -5.03 23.75 7.32
C LYS A 117 -4.42 22.44 7.78
N LEU A 118 -3.52 21.89 6.97
CA LEU A 118 -2.68 20.78 7.39
C LEU A 118 -1.64 21.28 8.39
N ARG A 119 -1.53 20.59 9.53
CA ARG A 119 -0.66 20.95 10.66
C ARG A 119 0.52 20.02 10.71
N THR A 120 1.67 20.55 11.17
CA THR A 120 2.88 19.77 11.40
C THR A 120 2.57 18.51 12.21
N GLY A 121 3.10 17.39 11.76
CA GLY A 121 2.92 16.09 12.40
C GLY A 121 1.82 15.21 11.82
N GLN A 122 0.85 15.78 11.10
CA GLN A 122 -0.18 14.97 10.42
C GLN A 122 0.46 14.02 9.39
N ARG A 123 -0.04 12.79 9.33
CA ARG A 123 0.39 11.78 8.36
C ARG A 123 -0.59 11.75 7.19
N LEU A 124 -0.04 11.81 5.99
CA LEU A 124 -0.75 11.74 4.73
C LEU A 124 -0.22 10.56 3.93
N ASP A 125 -1.02 10.00 3.04
CA ASP A 125 -0.53 8.98 2.10
C ASP A 125 -1.10 9.19 0.69
N ARG A 126 -0.55 8.44 -0.26
CA ARG A 126 -0.95 8.49 -1.68
C ARG A 126 -0.64 7.16 -2.36
N PHE A 127 -1.55 6.74 -3.24
CA PHE A 127 -1.31 5.75 -4.30
C PHE A 127 -1.11 6.47 -5.63
N GLY A 128 0.14 6.60 -6.07
CA GLY A 128 0.50 7.33 -7.28
C GLY A 128 1.81 8.09 -7.16
N SER A 129 2.37 8.43 -8.33
CA SER A 129 3.52 9.32 -8.47
C SER A 129 3.39 10.64 -7.70
N GLU A 130 4.54 11.15 -7.24
CA GLU A 130 4.70 12.42 -6.54
C GLU A 130 4.41 13.66 -7.42
N TYR A 131 4.27 13.50 -8.73
CA TYR A 131 3.83 14.57 -9.64
C TYR A 131 2.32 14.86 -9.59
N GLY A 132 1.57 14.12 -8.76
CA GLY A 132 0.15 14.35 -8.49
C GLY A 132 -0.12 15.44 -7.45
N GLY A 133 -1.33 16.01 -7.49
CA GLY A 133 -1.81 17.05 -6.57
C GLY A 133 -2.85 16.56 -5.55
N TYR A 134 -2.97 15.25 -5.33
CA TYR A 134 -3.99 14.65 -4.44
C TYR A 134 -3.33 13.74 -3.40
N LEU A 135 -3.76 13.85 -2.15
CA LEU A 135 -3.38 12.99 -1.04
C LEU A 135 -4.64 12.58 -0.24
N ALA A 136 -4.47 11.73 0.77
CA ALA A 136 -5.49 11.46 1.78
C ALA A 136 -4.84 11.47 3.18
N PRO A 137 -5.63 11.57 4.26
CA PRO A 137 -5.18 11.15 5.59
C PRO A 137 -4.62 9.72 5.53
N ALA A 138 -3.48 9.51 6.19
CA ALA A 138 -2.84 8.20 6.15
C ALA A 138 -3.71 7.14 6.81
N GLY A 139 -3.99 6.06 6.09
CA GLY A 139 -4.76 4.91 6.60
C GLY A 139 -6.16 4.73 6.00
N ASP A 140 -6.68 5.68 5.23
CA ASP A 140 -7.96 5.53 4.52
C ASP A 140 -7.91 4.30 3.60
N ALA A 141 -8.99 3.51 3.56
CA ALA A 141 -9.02 2.31 2.73
C ALA A 141 -8.97 2.66 1.23
N TYR A 142 -8.44 1.77 0.39
CA TYR A 142 -8.36 2.01 -1.04
C TYR A 142 -9.74 2.18 -1.69
N ALA A 143 -10.73 1.43 -1.22
CA ALA A 143 -12.13 1.57 -1.64
C ALA A 143 -12.73 2.95 -1.28
N GLU A 144 -12.29 3.54 -0.18
CA GLU A 144 -12.75 4.86 0.26
C GLU A 144 -12.15 6.00 -0.58
N ARG A 145 -11.12 5.70 -1.36
CA ARG A 145 -10.42 6.67 -2.22
C ARG A 145 -10.95 6.73 -3.64
N ALA A 146 -11.82 5.80 -4.02
CA ALA A 146 -12.38 5.68 -5.37
C ALA A 146 -11.33 5.86 -6.49
N LEU A 147 -10.20 5.15 -6.38
CA LEU A 147 -9.10 5.16 -7.35
C LEU A 147 -9.23 4.01 -8.35
N PRO A 148 -8.78 4.19 -9.61
CA PRO A 148 -8.80 3.11 -10.58
C PRO A 148 -7.72 2.08 -10.25
N PRO A 149 -7.92 0.78 -10.58
CA PRO A 149 -7.00 -0.30 -10.21
C PRO A 149 -5.52 -0.07 -10.59
N GLN A 150 -5.28 0.66 -11.68
CA GLN A 150 -3.94 1.00 -12.18
C GLN A 150 -3.10 1.83 -11.19
N ASN A 151 -3.72 2.52 -10.21
CA ASN A 151 -2.99 3.23 -9.16
C ASN A 151 -2.26 2.27 -8.19
N LEU A 152 -2.60 0.98 -8.19
CA LEU A 152 -1.87 -0.05 -7.44
C LEU A 152 -0.71 -0.67 -8.21
N ASN A 153 -0.45 -0.29 -9.47
CA ASN A 153 0.68 -0.86 -10.20
C ASN A 153 2.01 -0.37 -9.61
N THR A 154 2.93 -1.29 -9.35
CA THR A 154 4.31 -0.94 -8.98
C THR A 154 5.03 -0.38 -10.20
N ARG A 155 5.32 0.93 -10.20
CA ARG A 155 6.09 1.62 -11.25
C ARG A 155 7.58 1.68 -10.94
N GLU A 156 7.90 1.79 -9.65
CA GLU A 156 9.26 1.83 -9.13
C GLU A 156 9.42 0.70 -8.12
N ALA A 157 10.45 -0.14 -8.25
CA ALA A 157 10.66 -1.27 -7.34
C ALA A 157 10.83 -0.84 -5.87
N ALA A 158 11.36 0.36 -5.64
CA ALA A 158 11.51 0.96 -4.31
C ALA A 158 10.17 1.40 -3.68
N THR A 159 9.11 1.56 -4.49
CA THR A 159 7.79 2.04 -4.08
C THR A 159 6.71 1.04 -4.50
N PRO A 160 6.62 -0.13 -3.83
CA PRO A 160 5.63 -1.14 -4.16
C PRO A 160 4.21 -0.58 -4.08
N CYS A 161 3.35 -1.02 -5.00
CA CYS A 161 1.98 -0.53 -5.16
C CYS A 161 1.85 0.97 -5.49
N ASP A 162 2.95 1.65 -5.81
CA ASP A 162 3.01 3.11 -5.92
C ASP A 162 2.49 3.83 -4.66
N TYR A 163 2.63 3.18 -3.49
CA TYR A 163 2.13 3.68 -2.23
C TYR A 163 3.22 4.42 -1.46
N ARG A 164 2.90 5.64 -1.01
CA ARG A 164 3.83 6.55 -0.33
C ARG A 164 3.14 7.16 0.88
N VAL A 165 3.89 7.35 1.96
CA VAL A 165 3.43 8.00 3.18
C VAL A 165 4.32 9.21 3.47
N TYR A 166 3.70 10.28 3.95
CA TYR A 166 4.35 11.54 4.25
C TYR A 166 3.94 12.04 5.63
N LYS A 167 4.78 12.90 6.19
CA LYS A 167 4.49 13.68 7.38
C LYS A 167 4.53 15.15 7.01
N VAL A 168 3.53 15.92 7.46
CA VAL A 168 3.52 17.38 7.32
C VAL A 168 4.64 17.96 8.17
N ALA A 169 5.59 18.63 7.54
CA ALA A 169 6.72 19.28 8.20
C ALA A 169 6.42 20.75 8.48
N LYS A 170 5.83 21.46 7.51
CA LYS A 170 5.38 22.86 7.66
C LYS A 170 3.86 22.93 7.45
N PRO A 171 3.11 23.74 8.21
CA PRO A 171 1.68 23.89 7.97
C PRO A 171 1.37 24.57 6.63
N PHE A 172 0.34 24.13 5.91
CA PHE A 172 -0.15 24.76 4.68
C PHE A 172 -1.64 24.50 4.48
N TRP A 173 -2.28 25.31 3.63
CA TRP A 173 -3.69 25.19 3.31
C TRP A 173 -3.93 24.35 2.07
N VAL A 174 -5.05 23.63 2.05
CA VAL A 174 -5.49 22.73 0.97
C VAL A 174 -7.00 22.80 0.82
N TRP A 175 -7.54 22.27 -0.28
CA TRP A 175 -8.93 21.85 -0.30
C TRP A 175 -9.06 20.46 0.33
N GLN A 176 -10.04 20.27 1.20
CA GLN A 176 -10.31 19.00 1.86
C GLN A 176 -11.83 18.72 1.90
N GLY A 177 -12.21 17.44 1.78
CA GLY A 177 -13.60 17.08 1.54
C GLY A 177 -13.79 15.60 1.24
N SER A 178 -15.02 15.09 1.35
CA SER A 178 -15.29 13.67 1.12
C SER A 178 -15.14 13.31 -0.36
N ILE A 179 -14.74 12.05 -0.62
CA ILE A 179 -14.52 11.52 -1.97
C ILE A 179 -15.83 10.96 -2.53
N ALA A 180 -16.19 11.35 -3.76
CA ALA A 180 -17.36 10.80 -4.44
C ALA A 180 -17.20 9.30 -4.75
N PRO A 181 -18.28 8.50 -4.71
CA PRO A 181 -18.25 7.13 -5.22
C PRO A 181 -17.86 7.12 -6.70
N TRP A 182 -16.86 6.31 -7.07
CA TRP A 182 -16.40 6.20 -8.46
C TRP A 182 -15.62 4.90 -8.67
N PHE A 183 -15.36 4.52 -9.94
CA PHE A 183 -14.64 3.29 -10.31
C PHE A 183 -15.14 2.03 -9.57
N GLU A 184 -16.47 1.88 -9.45
CA GLU A 184 -17.14 0.80 -8.70
C GLU A 184 -16.72 0.67 -7.22
N GLN A 185 -16.20 1.75 -6.64
CA GLN A 185 -15.89 1.85 -5.21
C GLN A 185 -16.84 2.84 -4.53
N PRO A 186 -17.13 2.64 -3.23
CA PRO A 186 -18.03 3.51 -2.49
C PRO A 186 -17.50 4.94 -2.29
N GLY A 187 -16.19 5.16 -2.35
CA GLY A 187 -15.63 6.46 -1.95
C GLY A 187 -15.91 6.74 -0.47
N GLY A 188 -16.13 8.01 -0.11
CA GLY A 188 -16.48 8.44 1.24
C GLY A 188 -15.28 8.67 2.16
N GLY A 189 -14.07 8.33 1.73
CA GLY A 189 -12.83 8.75 2.40
C GLY A 189 -12.61 10.25 2.27
N ARG A 190 -11.52 10.75 2.84
CA ARG A 190 -11.23 12.18 2.83
C ARG A 190 -10.10 12.47 1.84
N GLN A 191 -10.37 13.28 0.82
CA GLN A 191 -9.30 13.74 -0.06
C GLN A 191 -8.73 15.08 0.38
N ILE A 192 -7.47 15.26 0.03
CA ILE A 192 -6.69 16.48 0.16
C ILE A 192 -6.23 16.85 -1.25
N LYS A 193 -6.66 18.00 -1.75
CA LYS A 193 -6.26 18.54 -3.05
C LYS A 193 -5.39 19.77 -2.86
N LEU A 194 -4.20 19.73 -3.47
CA LEU A 194 -3.30 20.86 -3.54
C LEU A 194 -3.83 21.89 -4.54
N ASP A 195 -3.73 23.17 -4.19
CA ASP A 195 -4.21 24.26 -5.02
C ASP A 195 -3.30 25.50 -4.88
N PRO A 196 -2.79 26.05 -6.00
CA PRO A 196 -1.98 27.27 -5.98
C PRO A 196 -2.64 28.48 -5.34
N VAL A 197 -3.98 28.50 -5.18
CA VAL A 197 -4.69 29.55 -4.43
C VAL A 197 -4.20 29.67 -2.98
N PHE A 198 -3.72 28.56 -2.40
CA PHE A 198 -3.24 28.51 -1.01
C PHE A 198 -1.72 28.56 -0.89
N LEU A 199 -1.03 28.01 -1.89
CA LEU A 199 0.42 27.85 -1.87
C LEU A 199 0.95 27.98 -3.30
N ASN A 200 1.31 29.20 -3.67
CA ASN A 200 1.82 29.48 -5.01
C ASN A 200 3.23 28.85 -5.18
N PRO A 201 3.43 27.92 -6.12
CA PRO A 201 4.73 27.29 -6.36
C PRO A 201 5.74 28.22 -7.06
N GLY A 202 5.30 29.36 -7.59
CA GLY A 202 6.11 30.25 -8.42
C GLY A 202 5.88 30.05 -9.92
N GLU A 203 6.45 30.95 -10.71
CA GLU A 203 6.27 30.95 -12.16
C GLU A 203 6.91 29.71 -12.80
N GLY A 204 6.18 29.07 -13.72
CA GLY A 204 6.65 27.88 -14.42
C GLY A 204 6.63 26.58 -13.59
N GLU A 205 6.31 26.66 -12.30
CA GLU A 205 6.26 25.50 -11.42
C GLU A 205 4.83 24.98 -11.22
N ARG A 206 4.71 23.66 -11.03
CA ARG A 206 3.43 23.01 -10.71
C ARG A 206 3.46 22.56 -9.25
N LEU A 207 2.48 23.00 -8.48
CA LEU A 207 2.27 22.49 -7.12
C LEU A 207 1.87 21.01 -7.19
N ASN A 208 2.71 20.14 -6.62
CA ASN A 208 2.51 18.70 -6.51
C ASN A 208 3.25 18.17 -5.27
N VAL A 209 3.13 16.87 -4.98
CA VAL A 209 3.78 16.28 -3.81
C VAL A 209 5.30 16.42 -3.85
N LYS A 210 5.92 16.23 -5.03
CA LYS A 210 7.37 16.42 -5.19
C LYS A 210 7.79 17.85 -4.83
N TRP A 211 7.06 18.86 -5.28
CA TRP A 211 7.31 20.25 -4.92
C TRP A 211 7.26 20.46 -3.40
N LEU A 212 6.26 19.88 -2.72
CA LEU A 212 6.15 19.96 -1.26
C LEU A 212 7.32 19.28 -0.54
N LEU A 213 7.84 18.18 -1.07
CA LEU A 213 9.03 17.50 -0.53
C LEU A 213 10.28 18.38 -0.71
N ASP A 214 10.51 18.85 -1.93
CA ASP A 214 11.69 19.67 -2.29
C ASP A 214 11.75 20.98 -1.47
N HIS A 215 10.58 21.54 -1.12
CA HIS A 215 10.47 22.78 -0.32
C HIS A 215 10.23 22.55 1.18
N GLY A 216 10.26 21.28 1.62
CA GLY A 216 10.18 20.90 3.03
C GLY A 216 8.83 21.16 3.70
N TYR A 217 7.73 21.17 2.93
CA TYR A 217 6.37 21.12 3.47
C TYR A 217 5.98 19.71 3.90
N LEU A 218 6.50 18.70 3.20
CA LEU A 218 6.37 17.28 3.53
C LEU A 218 7.74 16.65 3.74
N THR A 219 7.79 15.58 4.53
CA THR A 219 8.90 14.63 4.53
C THR A 219 8.36 13.22 4.31
N PRO A 220 9.13 12.31 3.66
CA PRO A 220 8.75 10.90 3.62
C PRO A 220 8.57 10.32 5.03
N ALA A 221 7.64 9.39 5.18
CA ALA A 221 7.38 8.68 6.42
C ALA A 221 7.31 7.17 6.16
N ALA A 222 7.71 6.38 7.15
CA ALA A 222 7.52 4.94 7.18
C ALA A 222 6.08 4.58 7.61
#